data_AF-A0A533UFF0-F1
#
_entry.id   AF-A0A533UFF0-F1
#
_cell.length_a   1.000
_cell.length_b   1.000
_cell.length_c   1.000
_cell.angle_alpha   90.00
_cell.angle_beta   90.00
_cell.angle_gamma   90.00
#
_symmetry.space_group_name_H-M   'P 1'
#
loop_
_entity.id
_entity.type
_entity.pdbx_description
1 polymer ?
#
loop_
_entity_poly.entity_id
_entity_poly.type
_entity_poly.pdbx_seq_one_letter_code
_entity_poly.pdbx_strand_id
1 'polypeptide(L)' 'MNSILSFAAVALLVIGLVGNGFEMRKIRLSVVKDEDLTSKNIFLNKKNWKWYALIVIALILWVVSSNTNGSI' A
#
# COMPACT_ATOMS: atom_id res chain seq x y z
N MET A 1 11.59 -16.93 -14.30
CA MET A 1 11.39 -15.87 -13.29
C MET A 1 12.01 -14.59 -13.82
N ASN A 2 11.21 -13.65 -14.34
CA ASN A 2 11.76 -12.33 -14.71
C ASN A 2 12.11 -11.59 -13.41
N SER A 3 13.38 -11.71 -12.99
CA SER A 3 13.87 -11.24 -11.68
C SER A 3 13.57 -9.77 -11.44
N ILE A 4 13.51 -8.97 -12.51
CA ILE A 4 13.20 -7.54 -12.45
C ILE A 4 11.75 -7.31 -11.99
N LEU A 5 10.79 -8.09 -12.49
CA LEU A 5 9.38 -7.91 -12.20
C LEU A 5 9.03 -8.32 -10.77
N SER A 6 9.62 -9.43 -10.29
CA SER A 6 9.49 -9.86 -8.90
C SER A 6 10.13 -8.88 -7.92
N PHE A 7 11.32 -8.35 -8.24
CA PHE A 7 11.97 -7.34 -7.42
C PHE A 7 11.16 -6.03 -7.38
N ALA A 8 10.64 -5.58 -8.52
CA ALA A 8 9.78 -4.41 -8.61
C ALA A 8 8.49 -4.58 -7.80
N ALA A 9 7.85 -5.75 -7.86
CA ALA A 9 6.66 -6.04 -7.06
C ALA A 9 6.94 -5.96 -5.55
N VAL A 10 8.05 -6.51 -5.08
CA VAL A 10 8.44 -6.41 -3.66
C VAL A 10 8.77 -4.97 -3.27
N ALA A 11 9.51 -4.24 -4.10
CA ALA A 11 9.83 -2.83 -3.82
C ALA A 11 8.56 -1.96 -3.72
N LEU A 12 7.61 -2.15 -4.65
CA LEU A 12 6.31 -1.47 -4.60
C LEU A 12 5.50 -1.86 -3.36
N LEU A 13 5.51 -3.14 -2.98
CA LEU A 13 4.82 -3.62 -1.77
C LEU A 13 5.39 -2.94 -0.52
N VAL A 14 6.72 -2.90 -0.38
CA VAL A 14 7.39 -2.27 0.77
C VAL A 14 7.09 -0.77 0.82
N ILE A 15 7.18 -0.06 -0.30
CA ILE A 15 6.84 1.36 -0.38
C ILE A 15 5.37 1.59 0.01
N GLY A 16 4.47 0.74 -0.48
CA GLY A 16 3.04 0.75 -0.14
C GLY A 16 2.78 0.63 1.36
N LEU A 17 3.39 -0.36 2.00
CA LEU A 17 3.24 -0.61 3.44
C LEU A 17 3.86 0.49 4.30
N VAL A 18 5.08 0.90 3.97
CA VAL A 18 5.82 1.94 4.70
C VAL A 18 5.09 3.28 4.59
N GLY A 19 4.71 3.67 3.37
CA GLY A 19 3.96 4.90 3.12
C GLY A 19 2.61 4.93 3.84
N ASN A 20 1.87 3.80 3.82
CA ASN A 20 0.63 3.66 4.59
C ASN A 20 0.87 3.88 6.09
N GLY A 21 1.91 3.27 6.65
CA GLY A 21 2.28 3.43 8.06
C GLY A 21 2.64 4.87 8.42
N PHE A 22 3.39 5.57 7.57
CA PHE A 22 3.73 6.99 7.76
C PHE A 22 2.51 7.90 7.67
N GLU A 23 1.59 7.65 6.73
CA GLU A 23 0.40 8.49 6.57
C GLU A 23 -0.61 8.27 7.70
N MET A 24 -0.78 7.02 8.16
CA MET A 24 -1.47 6.69 9.41
C MET A 24 -0.89 7.45 10.61
N ARG A 25 0.45 7.56 10.71
CA ARG A 25 1.10 8.32 11.78
C ARG A 25 0.81 9.82 11.65
N LYS A 26 0.83 10.38 10.44
CA LYS A 26 0.49 11.79 10.20
C LYS A 26 -0.97 12.10 10.53
N ILE A 27 -1.90 11.22 10.18
CA ILE A 27 -3.34 11.38 10.51
C ILE A 27 -3.53 11.38 12.03
N ARG A 28 -2.87 10.47 12.76
CA ARG A 28 -2.93 10.47 14.23
C ARG A 28 -2.43 11.78 14.84
N LEU A 29 -1.31 12.31 14.33
CA LEU A 29 -0.76 13.57 14.82
C LEU A 29 -1.63 14.79 14.46
N SER A 30 -2.39 14.75 13.35
CA SER A 30 -3.34 15.83 13.00
C SER A 30 -4.66 15.73 13.76
N VAL A 31 -5.17 14.52 14.03
CA VAL A 31 -6.42 14.31 14.79
C VAL A 31 -6.27 14.74 16.26
N VAL A 32 -5.05 14.73 16.82
CA VAL A 32 -4.81 15.30 18.17
C VAL A 32 -5.00 16.83 18.22
N LYS A 33 -4.99 17.52 17.06
CA LYS A 33 -5.20 18.98 16.98
C LYS A 33 -6.64 19.38 16.64
N ASP A 34 -7.35 18.55 15.89
CA ASP A 34 -8.74 18.80 15.47
C ASP A 34 -9.64 17.80 16.20
N GLU A 35 -10.29 18.28 17.25
CA GLU A 35 -11.03 17.58 18.31
C GLU A 35 -12.16 16.62 17.88
N ASP A 36 -12.34 16.33 16.60
CA ASP A 36 -13.58 15.74 16.13
C ASP A 36 -13.42 14.93 14.83
N LEU A 37 -12.98 13.68 14.92
CA LEU A 37 -13.24 12.69 13.86
C LEU A 37 -13.36 11.28 14.46
N THR A 38 -14.60 10.88 14.72
CA THR A 38 -15.06 9.50 14.98
C THR A 38 -14.11 8.45 14.39
N SER A 39 -13.47 7.70 15.29
CA SER A 39 -12.40 6.68 15.12
C SER A 39 -12.49 5.78 13.86
N LYS A 40 -13.69 5.54 13.32
CA LYS A 40 -13.94 4.64 12.19
C LYS A 40 -13.39 5.15 10.85
N ASN A 41 -13.25 6.45 10.66
CA ASN A 41 -12.83 7.03 9.37
C ASN A 41 -11.31 7.14 9.17
N ILE A 42 -10.50 6.83 10.19
CA ILE A 42 -9.03 6.96 10.10
C ILE A 42 -8.46 5.95 9.08
N PHE A 43 -9.02 4.75 9.02
CA PHE A 43 -8.60 3.70 8.08
C PHE A 43 -9.13 3.94 6.66
N LEU A 44 -10.30 4.57 6.53
CA LEU A 44 -10.92 4.93 5.24
C LEU A 44 -10.56 6.35 4.77
N ASN A 45 -9.58 6.98 5.41
CA ASN A 45 -9.17 8.32 5.04
C ASN A 45 -8.65 8.33 3.58
N LYS A 46 -9.15 9.25 2.76
CA LYS A 46 -8.76 9.41 1.34
C LYS A 46 -7.24 9.49 1.15
N LYS A 47 -6.52 9.94 2.17
CA LYS A 47 -5.05 9.97 2.22
C LYS A 47 -4.44 8.57 2.12
N ASN A 48 -4.89 7.61 2.93
CA ASN A 48 -4.38 6.23 2.91
C ASN A 48 -4.78 5.42 1.67
N TRP A 49 -5.85 5.82 0.96
CA TRP A 49 -6.35 5.08 -0.20
C TRP A 49 -5.28 4.88 -1.29
N LYS A 50 -4.41 5.88 -1.47
CA LYS A 50 -3.30 5.82 -2.45
C LYS A 50 -2.33 4.67 -2.14
N TRP A 51 -2.02 4.45 -0.87
CA TRP A 51 -1.13 3.36 -0.46
C TRP A 51 -1.79 1.99 -0.59
N TYR A 52 -3.09 1.87 -0.30
CA TYR A 52 -3.83 0.63 -0.55
C TYR A 52 -3.85 0.29 -2.05
N ALA A 53 -4.07 1.27 -2.92
CA ALA A 53 -3.99 1.06 -4.37
C ALA A 53 -2.60 0.56 -4.79
N LEU A 54 -1.53 1.13 -4.23
CA LEU A 54 -0.15 0.74 -4.53
C LEU A 54 0.15 -0.70 -4.07
N ILE A 55 -0.34 -1.11 -2.90
CA ILE A 55 -0.25 -2.50 -2.41
C ILE A 55 -1.00 -3.46 -3.34
N VAL A 56 -2.21 -3.11 -3.77
CA VAL A 56 -2.99 -3.93 -4.71
C VAL A 56 -2.26 -4.07 -6.05
N ILE A 57 -1.70 -2.99 -6.59
CA ILE A 57 -0.91 -3.02 -7.83
C ILE A 57 0.32 -3.94 -7.65
N ALA A 58 1.02 -3.85 -6.52
CA ALA A 58 2.16 -4.71 -6.22
C ALA A 58 1.79 -6.20 -6.18
N LEU A 59 0.64 -6.53 -5.58
CA LEU A 59 0.12 -7.91 -5.53
C LEU A 59 -0.28 -8.40 -6.93
N ILE A 60 -0.97 -7.58 -7.73
CA ILE A 60 -1.30 -7.93 -9.12
C ILE A 60 -0.03 -8.16 -9.91
N LEU A 61 0.97 -7.28 -9.78
CA LEU A 61 2.25 -7.41 -10.47
C LEU A 61 2.98 -8.69 -10.06
N TRP A 62 2.92 -9.06 -8.77
CA TRP A 62 3.49 -10.30 -8.28
C TRP A 62 2.76 -11.53 -8.84
N VAL A 63 1.43 -11.53 -8.84
CA VAL A 63 0.60 -12.60 -9.42
C VAL A 63 0.86 -12.74 -10.92
N VAL A 64 0.94 -11.64 -11.67
CA VAL A 64 1.28 -11.65 -13.11
C VAL A 64 2.70 -12.18 -13.32
N SER A 65 3.67 -11.74 -12.51
CA SER A 65 5.05 -12.25 -12.56
C SER A 65 5.09 -13.75 -12.28
N SER A 66 4.32 -14.22 -11.30
CA SER A 66 4.25 -15.64 -10.95
C SER A 66 3.64 -16.48 -12.06
N ASN A 67 2.50 -16.06 -12.63
CA ASN A 67 1.79 -16.78 -13.68
C ASN A 67 2.50 -16.75 -15.04
N THR A 68 3.22 -15.67 -15.38
CA THR A 68 4.05 -15.63 -16.61
C THR A 68 5.20 -16.63 -16.57
N ASN A 69 5.57 -17.15 -15.40
CA ASN A 69 6.55 -18.24 -15.27
C ASN A 69 5.90 -19.64 -15.22
N GLY A 70 4.56 -19.73 -15.19
CA GLY A 70 3.79 -20.97 -15.18
C GLY A 70 3.25 -21.42 -16.55
N SER A 71 3.61 -20.69 -17.61
CA SER A 71 3.41 -21.13 -19.00
C SER A 71 4.44 -22.22 -19.33
N ILE A 72 4.12 -23.45 -18.97
CA ILE A 72 4.63 -24.66 -19.65
C ILE A 72 3.87 -24.81 -20.97
#